data_AF-A0A0B2X0T9-F1
#
_entry.id   AF-A0A0B2X0T9-F1
#
_cell.length_a   1.000
_cell.length_b   1.000
_cell.length_c   1.000
_cell.angle_alpha   90.00
_cell.angle_beta   90.00
_cell.angle_gamma   90.00
#
_symmetry.space_group_name_H-M   'P 1'
#
loop_
_entity.id
_entity.type
_entity.pdbx_description
1 polymer ?
#
loop_
_entity_poly.entity_id
_entity_poly.type
_entity_poly.pdbx_seq_one_letter_code
_entity_poly.pdbx_strand_id
1 'polypeptide(L)'
;MKAGIAMLASLAGCALAVPATSQGGQRVGCGHGPAEPEPIWAEKDSYRDCQKKLPNNTCVRAMYHLQGSNARFQMNCQTGDLQNRTEPHAISMNYFPKNLFPDGPKCGKVEGGLVILTADDYGDVCEKCFDSVADKPADSVADKPTELGA
;
A
#
# COMPACT_ATOMS: atom_id res chain seq x y z
N MET A 1 -1.12 -52.85 -13.72
CA MET A 1 -0.90 -53.66 -12.50
C MET A 1 0.17 -52.98 -11.66
N LYS A 2 -0.05 -52.88 -10.34
CA LYS A 2 0.89 -52.52 -9.26
C LYS A 2 1.35 -51.05 -9.24
N ALA A 3 1.48 -50.33 -8.12
CA ALA A 3 1.03 -50.39 -6.72
C ALA A 3 1.37 -48.95 -6.22
N GLY A 4 0.53 -48.19 -5.52
CA GLY A 4 -0.16 -48.54 -4.29
C GLY A 4 0.80 -48.37 -3.10
N ILE A 5 1.11 -47.13 -2.72
CA ILE A 5 1.67 -46.83 -1.38
C ILE A 5 0.92 -45.63 -0.81
N ALA A 6 -0.04 -45.94 0.06
CA ALA A 6 -0.64 -45.02 0.99
C ALA A 6 0.26 -44.97 2.24
N MET A 7 0.65 -43.78 2.67
CA MET A 7 1.16 -43.56 4.03
C MET A 7 0.12 -42.81 4.84
N LEU A 8 -0.48 -43.58 5.75
CA LEU A 8 -1.20 -43.14 6.93
C LEU A 8 -0.21 -42.92 8.08
N ALA A 9 -0.24 -41.75 8.70
CA ALA A 9 0.18 -41.51 10.09
C ALA A 9 -0.46 -40.18 10.53
N SER A 10 -1.58 -40.15 11.24
CA SER A 10 -1.80 -40.46 12.66
C SER A 10 -1.24 -39.43 13.65
N LEU A 11 -2.21 -38.72 14.26
CA LEU A 11 -2.39 -38.49 15.70
C LEU A 11 -1.99 -37.16 16.36
N ALA A 12 -2.90 -36.82 17.29
CA ALA A 12 -2.83 -35.92 18.43
C ALA A 12 -2.80 -34.41 18.09
N GLY A 13 -3.87 -33.63 18.29
CA GLY A 13 -4.86 -33.70 19.36
C GLY A 13 -4.40 -32.88 20.57
N CYS A 14 -4.31 -31.56 20.41
CA CYS A 14 -4.27 -30.61 21.52
C CYS A 14 -5.52 -29.74 21.45
N ALA A 15 -6.62 -30.25 22.00
CA ALA A 15 -7.77 -29.41 22.34
C ALA A 15 -7.43 -28.64 23.62
N LEU A 16 -6.88 -27.44 23.46
CA LEU A 16 -6.73 -26.49 24.56
C LEU A 16 -8.13 -25.96 24.91
N ALA A 17 -8.66 -26.44 26.03
CA ALA A 17 -9.84 -25.89 26.66
C ALA A 17 -9.58 -24.41 27.01
N VAL A 18 -10.23 -23.51 26.30
CA VAL A 18 -10.24 -22.08 26.63
C VAL A 18 -11.28 -21.90 27.75
N PRO A 19 -10.90 -21.41 28.95
CA PRO A 19 -11.88 -21.05 29.96
C PRO A 19 -12.74 -19.90 29.40
N ALA A 20 -14.05 -20.14 29.36
CA ALA A 20 -15.05 -19.13 29.05
C ALA A 20 -15.10 -18.13 30.22
N THR A 21 -14.30 -17.08 30.13
CA THR A 21 -14.43 -15.93 31.03
C THR A 21 -15.65 -15.13 30.61
N SER A 22 -16.81 -15.56 31.11
CA SER A 22 -18.01 -14.74 31.20
C SER A 22 -17.76 -13.62 32.20
N GLN A 23 -17.49 -12.41 31.70
CA GLN A 23 -17.89 -11.19 32.38
C GLN A 23 -18.45 -10.22 31.35
N GLY A 24 -19.77 -10.14 31.33
CA GLY A 24 -20.53 -9.05 30.72
C GLY A 24 -20.11 -7.73 31.35
N GLY A 25 -19.09 -7.11 30.79
CA GLY A 25 -18.87 -5.68 30.91
C GLY A 25 -19.59 -5.02 29.75
N GLN A 26 -20.88 -4.72 29.93
CA GLN A 26 -21.60 -3.79 29.07
C GLN A 26 -20.95 -2.41 29.30
N ARG A 27 -19.86 -2.16 28.56
CA ARG A 27 -19.22 -0.85 28.51
C ARG A 27 -20.18 0.10 27.82
N VAL A 28 -21.00 0.76 28.61
CA VAL A 28 -21.64 2.02 28.26
C VAL A 28 -20.52 3.06 28.18
N GLY A 29 -19.76 3.02 27.09
CA GLY A 29 -18.62 3.88 26.83
C GLY A 29 -19.00 4.91 25.80
N CYS A 30 -19.28 6.12 26.30
CA CYS A 30 -19.34 7.43 25.66
C CYS A 30 -19.45 7.42 24.13
N GLY A 31 -20.58 7.91 23.63
CA GLY A 31 -20.80 8.21 22.22
C GLY A 31 -19.63 8.99 21.65
N HIS A 32 -18.72 8.25 21.00
CA HIS A 32 -17.87 8.81 19.99
C HIS A 32 -18.86 9.12 18.87
N GLY A 33 -19.14 10.41 18.67
CA GLY A 33 -19.68 10.86 17.39
C GLY A 33 -18.87 10.20 16.27
N PRO A 34 -19.44 10.00 15.07
CA PRO A 34 -18.76 9.30 13.99
C PRO A 34 -17.34 9.84 13.89
N ALA A 35 -16.35 9.00 14.24
CA ALA A 35 -14.97 9.42 14.26
C ALA A 35 -14.69 9.95 12.86
N GLU A 36 -14.31 11.23 12.77
CA GLU A 36 -13.96 11.79 11.47
C GLU A 36 -12.95 10.83 10.85
N PRO A 37 -13.18 10.35 9.62
CA PRO A 37 -12.34 9.33 9.03
C PRO A 37 -10.91 9.83 9.10
N GLU A 38 -10.06 9.13 9.84
CA GLU A 38 -8.66 9.53 9.96
C GLU A 38 -8.12 9.70 8.54
N PRO A 39 -7.46 10.84 8.24
CA PRO A 39 -6.90 11.05 6.93
C PRO A 39 -6.01 9.85 6.61
N ILE A 40 -6.06 9.39 5.36
CA ILE A 40 -5.18 8.31 4.91
C ILE A 40 -3.77 8.72 5.36
N TRP A 41 -3.00 7.79 5.93
CA TRP A 41 -1.65 8.04 6.44
C TRP A 41 -0.78 8.89 5.49
N ALA A 42 -1.09 8.77 4.20
CA ALA A 42 -0.48 9.41 3.07
C ALA A 42 -0.87 10.88 2.84
N GLU A 43 -1.99 11.42 3.32
CA GLU A 43 -2.46 12.80 3.05
C GLU A 43 -1.62 13.91 3.73
N LYS A 44 -0.32 13.65 3.86
CA LYS A 44 0.76 14.54 4.31
C LYS A 44 1.38 15.27 3.10
N ASP A 45 2.53 15.90 3.30
CA ASP A 45 3.19 16.76 2.31
C ASP A 45 3.49 16.05 0.98
N SER A 46 3.92 14.78 1.00
CA SER A 46 4.23 14.02 -0.22
C SER A 46 3.03 13.77 -1.13
N TYR A 47 1.88 13.45 -0.54
CA TYR A 47 0.63 13.31 -1.29
C TYR A 47 0.18 14.65 -1.86
N ARG A 48 0.23 15.72 -1.06
CA ARG A 48 -0.13 17.08 -1.51
C ARG A 48 0.78 17.54 -2.64
N ASP A 49 2.07 17.24 -2.57
CA ASP A 49 3.04 17.53 -3.63
C ASP A 49 2.70 16.75 -4.91
N CYS A 50 2.49 15.44 -4.79
CA CYS A 50 2.07 14.59 -5.90
C CYS A 50 0.76 15.07 -6.56
N GLN A 51 -0.25 15.45 -5.76
CA GLN A 51 -1.49 16.02 -6.27
C GLN A 51 -1.28 17.33 -7.04
N LYS A 52 -0.35 18.19 -6.62
CA LYS A 52 -0.03 19.42 -7.38
C LYS A 52 0.59 19.11 -8.74
N LYS A 53 1.41 18.06 -8.82
CA LYS A 53 2.01 17.60 -10.09
C LYS A 53 0.98 16.92 -10.99
N LEU A 54 -0.04 16.29 -10.39
CA LEU A 54 -1.06 15.50 -11.08
C LEU A 54 -2.49 15.88 -10.62
N PRO A 55 -2.95 17.13 -10.86
CA PRO A 55 -4.18 17.64 -10.25
C PRO A 55 -5.46 16.94 -10.72
N ASN A 56 -5.43 16.31 -11.90
CA ASN A 56 -6.57 15.61 -12.48
C ASN A 56 -6.45 14.08 -12.41
N ASN A 57 -5.37 13.56 -11.82
CA ASN A 57 -5.16 12.12 -11.74
C ASN A 57 -5.88 11.56 -10.51
N THR A 58 -6.93 10.77 -10.75
CA THR A 58 -7.75 10.17 -9.69
C THR A 58 -7.07 9.02 -8.95
N CYS A 59 -5.97 8.49 -9.50
CA CYS A 59 -5.23 7.36 -8.95
C CYS A 59 -4.34 7.75 -7.77
N VAL A 60 -3.92 9.01 -7.68
CA VAL A 60 -2.96 9.47 -6.66
C VAL A 60 -3.38 9.03 -5.25
N ARG A 61 -4.64 9.28 -4.87
CA ARG A 61 -5.15 8.94 -3.52
C ARG A 61 -5.20 7.43 -3.26
N ALA A 62 -5.66 6.66 -4.24
CA ALA A 62 -5.75 5.21 -4.11
C ALA A 62 -4.37 4.56 -4.04
N MET A 63 -3.42 4.99 -4.87
CA MET A 63 -2.06 4.46 -4.86
C MET A 63 -1.36 4.76 -3.53
N TYR A 64 -1.45 6.01 -3.07
CA TYR A 64 -0.92 6.36 -1.77
C TYR A 64 -1.57 5.54 -0.65
N HIS A 65 -2.88 5.27 -0.67
CA HIS A 65 -3.50 4.41 0.33
C HIS A 65 -2.94 2.98 0.34
N LEU A 66 -2.84 2.36 -0.82
CA LEU A 66 -2.46 0.95 -0.98
C LEU A 66 -1.05 0.62 -0.49
N GLN A 67 -0.13 1.59 -0.52
CA GLN A 67 1.30 1.33 -0.36
C GLN A 67 1.77 1.38 1.10
N GLY A 68 0.97 1.91 2.02
CA GLY A 68 1.26 1.97 3.46
C GLY A 68 2.41 2.91 3.91
N SER A 69 3.37 3.26 3.03
CA SER A 69 4.39 4.31 3.29
C SER A 69 4.97 4.90 1.99
N ASN A 70 5.56 6.10 2.04
CA ASN A 70 6.26 6.69 0.88
C ASN A 70 7.45 5.84 0.41
N ALA A 71 8.24 5.31 1.36
CA ALA A 71 9.40 4.48 1.03
C ALA A 71 8.99 3.18 0.34
N ARG A 72 7.92 2.53 0.83
CA ARG A 72 7.34 1.34 0.18
C ARG A 72 6.80 1.68 -1.20
N PHE A 73 6.10 2.80 -1.34
CA PHE A 73 5.55 3.23 -2.61
C PHE A 73 6.66 3.49 -3.64
N GLN A 74 7.68 4.26 -3.28
CA GLN A 74 8.83 4.52 -4.14
C GLN A 74 9.52 3.22 -4.57
N MET A 75 9.76 2.30 -3.63
CA MET A 75 10.35 0.98 -3.92
C MET A 75 9.46 0.18 -4.88
N ASN A 76 8.14 0.16 -4.65
CA ASN A 76 7.21 -0.57 -5.52
C ASN A 76 7.13 0.02 -6.93
N CYS A 77 7.32 1.33 -7.09
CA CYS A 77 7.44 1.97 -8.41
C CYS A 77 8.72 1.59 -9.16
N GLN A 78 9.79 1.22 -8.46
CA GLN A 78 11.10 0.95 -9.06
C GLN A 78 11.39 -0.53 -9.27
N THR A 79 11.07 -1.37 -8.27
CA THR A 79 11.50 -2.78 -8.22
C THR A 79 10.42 -3.74 -7.73
N GLY A 80 9.25 -3.24 -7.35
CA GLY A 80 8.17 -4.05 -6.78
C GLY A 80 7.03 -4.28 -7.77
N ASP A 81 5.84 -4.54 -7.21
CA ASP A 81 4.70 -5.00 -7.99
C ASP A 81 4.35 -4.03 -9.13
N LEU A 82 4.32 -2.71 -8.84
CA LEU A 82 4.00 -1.68 -9.83
C LEU A 82 5.07 -1.53 -10.93
N GLN A 83 6.27 -2.07 -10.77
CA GLN A 83 7.27 -2.06 -11.84
C GLN A 83 6.83 -2.95 -13.02
N ASN A 84 6.05 -4.00 -12.76
CA ASN A 84 5.71 -4.99 -13.76
C ASN A 84 4.59 -4.51 -14.70
N ARG A 85 4.96 -3.70 -15.70
CA ARG A 85 4.02 -3.06 -16.65
C ARG A 85 3.30 -4.01 -17.60
N THR A 86 3.57 -5.32 -17.54
CA THR A 86 3.03 -6.29 -18.50
C THR A 86 1.72 -6.93 -18.03
N GLU A 87 1.45 -6.96 -16.72
CA GLU A 87 0.26 -7.61 -16.18
C GLU A 87 -0.57 -6.65 -15.33
N PRO A 88 -1.91 -6.63 -15.50
CA PRO A 88 -2.77 -5.85 -14.62
C PRO A 88 -2.71 -6.34 -13.17
N HIS A 89 -2.69 -5.41 -12.22
CA HIS A 89 -2.76 -5.73 -10.80
C HIS A 89 -4.21 -5.77 -10.33
N ALA A 90 -4.65 -6.95 -9.91
CA ALA A 90 -5.96 -7.15 -9.32
C ALA A 90 -5.92 -6.95 -7.80
N ILE A 91 -6.64 -5.96 -7.31
CA ILE A 91 -6.70 -5.61 -5.89
C ILE A 91 -8.12 -5.82 -5.38
N SER A 92 -8.27 -6.50 -4.24
CA SER A 92 -9.59 -6.67 -3.62
C SER A 92 -10.19 -5.32 -3.21
N MET A 93 -11.48 -5.10 -3.48
CA MET A 93 -12.21 -3.92 -2.99
C MET A 93 -12.16 -3.76 -1.46
N ASN A 94 -11.86 -4.82 -0.71
CA ASN A 94 -11.67 -4.75 0.75
C ASN A 94 -10.49 -3.86 1.17
N TYR A 95 -9.53 -3.62 0.28
CA TYR A 95 -8.46 -2.65 0.52
C TYR A 95 -8.95 -1.19 0.45
N PHE A 96 -10.16 -0.93 -0.03
CA PHE A 96 -10.74 0.42 -0.13
C PHE A 96 -11.95 0.55 0.81
N PRO A 97 -11.73 0.75 2.11
CA PRO A 97 -12.82 0.77 3.07
C PRO A 97 -13.69 2.01 2.88
N LYS A 98 -15.02 1.85 3.04
CA LYS A 98 -16.03 2.87 2.73
C LYS A 98 -15.86 4.19 3.50
N ASN A 99 -15.23 4.17 4.67
CA ASN A 99 -14.97 5.38 5.45
C ASN A 99 -13.88 6.27 4.81
N LEU A 100 -12.94 5.69 4.05
CA LEU A 100 -11.89 6.43 3.35
C LEU A 100 -12.23 6.64 1.86
N PHE A 101 -12.91 5.65 1.27
CA PHE A 101 -13.31 5.59 -0.14
C PHE A 101 -14.82 5.32 -0.22
N PRO A 102 -15.69 6.31 0.07
CA PRO A 102 -17.14 6.11 0.09
C PRO A 102 -17.70 5.68 -1.26
N ASP A 103 -17.14 6.24 -2.34
CA ASP A 103 -17.48 5.89 -3.73
C ASP A 103 -16.57 4.78 -4.30
N GLY A 104 -15.72 4.18 -3.47
CA GLY A 104 -14.62 3.32 -3.92
C GLY A 104 -13.44 4.11 -4.52
N PRO A 105 -12.43 3.40 -5.05
CA PRO A 105 -11.34 4.02 -5.77
C PRO A 105 -11.84 4.58 -7.10
N LYS A 106 -11.34 5.76 -7.47
CA LYS A 106 -11.66 6.43 -8.74
C LYS A 106 -10.65 6.09 -9.85
N CYS A 107 -9.88 5.01 -9.68
CA CYS A 107 -8.83 4.56 -10.58
C CYS A 107 -8.93 3.08 -10.87
N GLY A 108 -8.39 2.66 -12.02
CA GLY A 108 -8.52 1.29 -12.50
C GLY A 108 -9.94 0.94 -12.93
N LYS A 109 -10.08 -0.31 -13.36
CA LYS A 109 -11.38 -0.90 -13.75
C LYS A 109 -11.91 -1.77 -12.61
N VAL A 110 -13.15 -1.51 -12.18
CA VAL A 110 -13.81 -2.36 -11.17
C VAL A 110 -14.50 -3.54 -11.88
N GLU A 111 -14.11 -4.77 -11.53
CA GLU A 111 -14.69 -6.00 -12.09
C GLU A 111 -14.74 -7.11 -11.03
N GLY A 112 -15.91 -7.70 -10.78
CA GLY A 112 -16.05 -8.84 -9.86
C GLY A 112 -15.62 -8.58 -8.42
N GLY A 113 -15.72 -7.33 -7.92
CA GLY A 113 -15.24 -6.96 -6.58
C GLY A 113 -13.72 -6.76 -6.49
N LEU A 114 -13.05 -6.69 -7.64
CA LEU A 114 -11.64 -6.34 -7.77
C LEU A 114 -11.49 -4.99 -8.47
N VAL A 115 -10.40 -4.31 -8.16
CA VAL A 115 -9.91 -3.12 -8.86
C VAL A 115 -8.73 -3.58 -9.67
N ILE A 116 -8.85 -3.53 -10.98
CA ILE A 116 -7.83 -3.92 -11.92
C ILE A 116 -7.07 -2.65 -12.33
N LEU A 117 -5.81 -2.55 -11.92
CA LEU A 117 -4.92 -1.45 -12.26
C LEU A 117 -3.99 -1.86 -13.41
N THR A 118 -3.87 -1.01 -14.43
CA THR A 118 -2.88 -1.18 -15.51
C THR A 118 -1.72 -0.21 -15.33
N ALA A 119 -0.68 -0.36 -16.15
CA ALA A 119 0.46 0.55 -16.16
C ALA A 119 0.06 2.01 -16.41
N ASP A 120 -1.01 2.27 -17.15
CA ASP A 120 -1.50 3.63 -17.40
C ASP A 120 -2.10 4.28 -16.14
N ASP A 121 -2.66 3.47 -15.22
CA ASP A 121 -3.26 3.99 -13.98
C ASP A 121 -2.19 4.51 -13.00
N TYR A 122 -1.05 3.84 -12.90
CA TYR A 122 -0.02 4.16 -11.90
C TYR A 122 1.27 4.72 -12.49
N GLY A 123 1.51 4.60 -13.80
CA GLY A 123 2.77 4.99 -14.44
C GLY A 123 3.10 6.47 -14.22
N ASP A 124 2.13 7.34 -14.51
CA ASP A 124 2.23 8.79 -14.29
C ASP A 124 2.49 9.13 -12.81
N VAL A 125 1.84 8.38 -11.89
CA VAL A 125 2.01 8.57 -10.45
C VAL A 125 3.43 8.19 -10.03
N CYS A 126 3.92 7.04 -10.48
CA CYS A 126 5.28 6.59 -10.19
C CYS A 126 6.34 7.53 -10.76
N GLU A 127 6.15 8.00 -11.99
CA GLU A 127 7.10 8.89 -12.67
C GLU A 127 7.13 10.27 -12.01
N LYS A 128 5.98 10.95 -11.89
CA LYS A 128 5.96 12.35 -11.47
C LYS A 128 6.01 12.53 -9.96
N CYS A 129 5.53 11.56 -9.18
CA CYS A 129 5.49 11.72 -7.71
C CYS A 129 6.74 11.22 -7.01
N PHE A 130 7.55 10.39 -7.67
CA PHE A 130 8.81 9.90 -7.13
C PHE A 130 10.00 10.18 -8.03
N ASP A 131 9.86 11.17 -8.95
CA ASP A 131 10.86 11.69 -9.89
C ASP A 131 12.21 11.09 -9.57
N SER A 132 12.53 10.02 -10.33
CA SER A 132 13.65 9.14 -10.03
C SER A 132 14.83 10.01 -9.62
N VAL A 133 15.33 9.78 -8.41
CA VAL A 133 16.60 10.32 -7.89
C VAL A 133 17.78 10.06 -8.85
N ALA A 134 17.55 9.34 -9.95
CA ALA A 134 18.42 9.07 -11.09
C ALA A 134 18.97 10.31 -11.82
N ASP A 135 18.34 11.49 -11.72
CA ASP A 135 18.81 12.70 -12.43
C ASP A 135 19.23 13.87 -11.51
N LYS A 136 19.56 13.60 -10.24
CA LYS A 136 20.55 14.49 -9.60
C LYS A 136 21.92 13.96 -10.01
N PRO A 137 22.61 14.58 -11.00
CA PRO A 137 24.02 14.26 -11.20
C PRO A 137 24.71 14.37 -9.83
N ALA A 138 25.57 13.41 -9.53
CA ALA A 138 26.37 13.38 -8.30
C ALA A 138 27.40 14.54 -8.21
N ASP A 139 27.17 15.62 -8.95
CA ASP A 139 27.95 16.83 -8.99
C ASP A 139 27.40 17.82 -7.96
N SER A 140 27.85 17.73 -6.70
CA SER A 140 27.94 18.88 -5.76
C SER A 140 28.41 18.48 -4.35
N VAL A 141 29.21 17.42 -4.19
CA VAL A 141 30.19 17.41 -3.09
C VAL A 141 31.56 17.45 -3.74
N ALA A 142 31.88 18.63 -4.26
CA ALA A 142 33.26 19.01 -4.45
C ALA A 142 33.91 19.01 -3.07
N ASP A 143 34.56 17.88 -2.76
CA ASP A 143 35.59 17.76 -1.75
C ASP A 143 36.58 18.89 -2.01
N LYS A 144 36.51 19.95 -1.20
CA LYS A 144 37.45 21.05 -1.29
C LYS A 144 38.71 20.55 -0.56
N PRO A 145 39.82 20.25 -1.27
CA PRO A 145 41.03 19.84 -0.58
C PRO A 145 41.44 20.99 0.34
N THR A 146 41.51 20.69 1.64
CA THR A 146 42.08 21.59 2.63
C THR A 146 43.57 21.65 2.33
N GLU A 147 44.03 22.75 1.73
CA GLU A 147 45.45 23.08 1.67
C GLU A 147 45.98 23.22 3.10
N LEU A 148 46.78 22.24 3.51
CA LEU A 148 47.60 22.32 4.71
C LEU A 148 48.84 23.15 4.34
N GLY A 149 48.81 24.44 4.66
CA GLY A 149 49.97 25.32 4.50
C GLY A 149 51.11 24.89 5.42
N ALA A 150 52.30 24.73 4.85
CA ALA A 150 53.59 24.73 5.52
C ALA A 150 54.59 25.52 4.68
#